data_AF-A0A2U8I2Y7-F1
#
_entry.id   AF-A0A2U8I2Y7-F1
#
_cell.length_a   1.000
_cell.length_b   1.000
_cell.length_c   1.000
_cell.angle_alpha   90.00
_cell.angle_beta   90.00
_cell.angle_gamma   90.00
#
_symmetry.space_group_name_H-M   'P 1'
#
loop_
_entity.id
_entity.type
_entity.pdbx_description
1 polymer ?
#
loop_
_entity_poly.entity_id
_entity_poly.type
_entity_poly.pdbx_seq_one_letter_code
_entity_poly.pdbx_strand_id
1 'polypeptide(L)'
;MNEPLYLETLTDKNGYQYVNVPADPYQLTEMGFSWPEAMALHQQALTARQTKACAEKRRYLLREATTRIAPLQDALELGIATEDEIAALNAWKHYRVALNRLDIA
;
A
#
# COMPACT_ATOMS: atom_id res chain seq x y z
N MET A 1 -18.84 7.56 -8.54
CA MET A 1 -19.28 6.33 -7.86
C MET A 1 -18.26 6.03 -6.78
N ASN A 2 -18.62 6.12 -5.49
CA ASN A 2 -17.75 5.66 -4.42
C ASN A 2 -17.80 4.14 -4.39
N GLU A 3 -16.67 3.48 -4.58
CA GLU A 3 -16.58 2.03 -4.38
C GLU A 3 -16.91 1.69 -2.91
N PRO A 4 -17.73 0.65 -2.67
CA PRO A 4 -18.05 0.22 -1.32
C PRO A 4 -16.78 -0.18 -0.56
N LEU A 5 -16.72 0.23 0.70
CA LEU A 5 -15.63 -0.06 1.60
C LEU A 5 -15.90 -1.39 2.31
N TYR A 6 -14.88 -2.24 2.42
CA TYR A 6 -15.01 -3.54 3.05
C TYR A 6 -13.99 -3.74 4.17
N LEU A 7 -14.42 -4.43 5.22
CA LEU A 7 -13.57 -5.07 6.21
C LEU A 7 -13.16 -6.43 5.67
N GLU A 8 -11.86 -6.72 5.65
CA GLU A 8 -11.36 -8.04 5.21
C GLU A 8 -11.85 -9.15 6.13
N THR A 9 -11.87 -8.87 7.43
CA THR A 9 -12.36 -9.77 8.45
C THR A 9 -13.12 -8.98 9.52
N LEU A 10 -14.21 -9.55 9.99
CA LEU A 10 -14.97 -9.04 11.14
C LEU A 10 -15.34 -10.23 12.02
N THR A 11 -15.10 -10.13 13.32
CA THR A 11 -15.54 -11.15 14.28
C THR A 11 -16.68 -10.57 15.11
N ASP A 12 -17.79 -11.27 15.18
CA ASP A 12 -18.93 -10.86 16.00
C ASP A 12 -18.75 -11.23 17.49
N LYS A 13 -19.71 -10.83 18.32
CA LYS A 13 -19.72 -11.08 19.77
C LYS A 13 -19.85 -12.56 20.13
N ASN A 14 -20.29 -13.41 19.19
CA ASN A 14 -20.40 -14.86 19.35
C ASN A 14 -19.15 -15.60 18.84
N GLY A 15 -18.16 -14.88 18.32
CA GLY A 15 -16.92 -15.43 17.78
C GLY A 15 -17.00 -15.89 16.33
N TYR A 16 -18.11 -15.63 15.61
CA TYR A 16 -18.18 -15.94 14.18
C TYR A 16 -17.38 -14.92 13.39
N GLN A 17 -16.50 -15.44 12.52
CA GLN A 17 -15.68 -14.63 11.62
C GLN A 17 -16.36 -14.52 10.25
N TYR A 18 -16.56 -13.29 9.83
CA TYR A 18 -17.06 -12.91 8.52
C TYR A 18 -15.91 -12.32 7.70
N VAL A 19 -15.95 -12.52 6.38
CA VAL A 19 -14.97 -11.98 5.44
C VAL A 19 -15.64 -11.08 4.43
N ASN A 20 -14.93 -10.06 3.96
CA ASN A 20 -15.44 -9.08 2.98
C ASN A 20 -16.78 -8.45 3.42
N VAL A 21 -16.85 -8.01 4.67
CA VAL A 21 -18.06 -7.38 5.21
C VAL A 21 -18.09 -5.92 4.79
N PRO A 22 -19.21 -5.40 4.26
CA PRO A 22 -19.36 -3.97 4.01
C PRO A 22 -19.08 -3.19 5.29
N ALA A 23 -18.11 -2.28 5.24
CA ALA A 23 -17.81 -1.36 6.34
C ALA A 23 -18.85 -0.23 6.40
N ASP A 24 -20.09 -0.49 5.99
CA ASP A 24 -21.18 0.46 6.07
C ASP A 24 -21.72 0.44 7.51
N PRO A 25 -21.77 1.59 8.20
CA PRO A 25 -22.11 1.54 9.59
C PRO A 25 -23.55 1.15 9.90
N TYR A 26 -24.51 1.42 9.01
CA TYR A 26 -25.89 0.98 9.21
C TYR A 26 -25.97 -0.54 9.15
N GLN A 27 -25.32 -1.16 8.17
CA GLN A 27 -25.25 -2.62 8.06
C GLN A 27 -24.56 -3.25 9.27
N LEU A 28 -23.48 -2.63 9.78
CA LEU A 28 -22.82 -3.10 11.00
C LEU A 28 -23.75 -3.01 12.22
N THR A 29 -24.60 -1.98 12.31
CA THR A 29 -25.60 -1.94 13.39
C THR A 29 -26.67 -3.03 13.28
N GLU A 30 -27.06 -3.43 12.07
CA GLU A 30 -27.95 -4.60 11.85
C GLU A 30 -27.29 -5.92 12.28
N MET A 31 -25.96 -6.00 12.21
CA MET A 31 -25.17 -7.14 12.71
C MET A 31 -24.98 -7.14 14.24
N GLY A 32 -25.58 -6.19 14.97
CA GLY A 32 -25.56 -6.14 16.45
C GLY A 32 -24.40 -5.34 17.05
N PHE A 33 -23.69 -4.55 16.23
CA PHE A 33 -22.74 -3.55 16.71
C PHE A 33 -23.45 -2.27 17.13
N SER A 34 -22.92 -1.57 18.12
CA SER A 34 -23.37 -0.22 18.47
C SER A 34 -22.88 0.81 17.45
N TRP A 35 -23.52 1.97 17.38
CA TRP A 35 -23.12 3.02 16.44
C TRP A 35 -21.66 3.48 16.66
N PRO A 36 -21.16 3.69 17.90
CA PRO A 36 -19.73 4.00 18.08
C PRO A 36 -18.78 2.89 17.56
N GLU A 37 -19.14 1.61 17.76
CA GLU A 37 -18.35 0.47 17.26
C GLU A 37 -18.36 0.42 15.72
N ALA A 38 -19.53 0.58 15.10
CA ALA A 38 -19.69 0.57 13.65
C ALA A 38 -18.94 1.73 12.98
N MET A 39 -18.91 2.92 13.59
CA MET A 39 -18.12 4.04 13.09
C MET A 39 -16.61 3.79 13.22
N ALA A 40 -16.17 3.19 14.33
CA ALA A 40 -14.77 2.82 14.51
C ALA A 40 -14.31 1.80 13.46
N LEU A 41 -15.13 0.79 13.17
CA LEU A 41 -14.87 -0.20 12.12
C LEU A 41 -14.85 0.43 10.72
N HIS A 42 -15.78 1.34 10.42
CA HIS A 42 -15.76 2.10 9.17
C HIS A 42 -14.46 2.91 9.01
N GLN A 43 -14.06 3.63 10.06
CA GLN A 43 -12.83 4.40 10.06
C GLN A 43 -11.58 3.50 9.92
N GLN A 44 -11.57 2.35 10.58
CA GLN A 44 -10.51 1.35 10.42
C GLN A 44 -10.40 0.89 8.97
N ALA A 45 -11.53 0.60 8.31
CA ALA A 45 -11.54 0.19 6.91
C ALA A 45 -11.03 1.32 5.98
N LEU A 46 -11.36 2.59 6.27
CA LEU A 46 -10.86 3.74 5.52
C LEU A 46 -9.34 3.84 5.63
N THR A 47 -8.81 3.75 6.85
CA THR A 47 -7.36 3.77 7.10
C THR A 47 -6.69 2.59 6.40
N ALA A 48 -7.26 1.39 6.50
CA ALA A 48 -6.74 0.20 5.83
C ALA A 48 -6.72 0.35 4.29
N ARG A 49 -7.74 0.98 3.69
CA ARG A 49 -7.77 1.28 2.26
C ARG A 49 -6.66 2.25 1.89
N GLN A 50 -6.47 3.32 2.67
CA GLN A 50 -5.44 4.32 2.43
C GLN A 50 -4.03 3.74 2.56
N THR A 51 -3.77 2.95 3.61
CA THR A 51 -2.47 2.32 3.82
C THR A 51 -2.16 1.31 2.72
N LYS A 52 -3.14 0.50 2.29
CA LYS A 52 -2.99 -0.39 1.14
C LYS A 52 -2.66 0.39 -0.13
N ALA A 53 -3.47 1.39 -0.49
CA ALA A 53 -3.21 2.19 -1.68
C ALA A 53 -1.81 2.83 -1.68
N CYS A 54 -1.35 3.28 -0.51
CA CYS A 54 -0.02 3.85 -0.38
C CYS A 54 1.10 2.80 -0.51
N ALA A 55 0.92 1.63 0.13
CA ALA A 55 1.84 0.51 0.01
C ALA A 55 1.94 0.00 -1.44
N GLU A 56 0.82 -0.06 -2.16
CA GLU A 56 0.79 -0.44 -3.57
C GLU A 56 1.50 0.57 -4.46
N LYS A 57 1.23 1.86 -4.27
CA LYS A 57 1.93 2.94 -4.98
C LYS A 57 3.43 2.87 -4.74
N ARG A 58 3.85 2.65 -3.50
CA ARG A 58 5.26 2.46 -3.15
C ARG A 58 5.85 1.24 -3.85
N ARG A 59 5.16 0.09 -3.81
CA ARG A 59 5.60 -1.15 -4.49
C ARG A 59 5.76 -0.93 -5.99
N TYR A 60 4.83 -0.22 -6.61
CA TYR A 60 4.91 0.16 -8.02
C TYR A 60 6.16 1.01 -8.31
N LEU A 61 6.39 2.08 -7.54
CA LEU A 61 7.55 2.96 -7.71
C LEU A 61 8.89 2.23 -7.47
N LEU A 62 8.95 1.30 -6.51
CA LEU A 62 10.13 0.46 -6.28
C LEU A 62 10.43 -0.47 -7.46
N ARG A 63 9.38 -1.04 -8.07
CA ARG A 63 9.50 -1.87 -9.27
C ARG A 63 9.97 -1.07 -10.47
N GLU A 64 9.41 0.13 -10.66
CA GLU A 64 9.84 1.03 -11.72
C GLU A 64 11.31 1.41 -11.57
N ALA A 65 11.73 1.81 -10.36
CA ALA A 65 13.13 2.13 -10.07
C ALA A 65 14.05 0.94 -10.36
N THR A 66 13.66 -0.27 -9.95
CA THR A 66 14.44 -1.50 -10.23
C THR A 66 14.57 -1.76 -11.73
N THR A 67 13.50 -1.54 -12.49
CA THR A 67 13.48 -1.71 -13.95
C THR A 67 14.40 -0.71 -14.65
N ARG A 68 14.51 0.53 -14.13
CA ARG A 68 15.42 1.56 -14.65
C ARG A 68 16.88 1.32 -14.24
N ILE A 69 17.11 0.78 -13.04
CA ILE A 69 18.44 0.50 -12.51
C ILE A 69 19.11 -0.65 -13.28
N ALA A 70 18.38 -1.71 -13.64
CA ALA A 70 18.94 -2.90 -14.28
C ALA A 70 19.84 -2.60 -15.49
N PRO A 71 19.38 -1.93 -16.57
CA PRO A 71 20.23 -1.66 -17.73
C PRO A 71 21.42 -0.74 -17.42
N LEU A 72 21.26 0.20 -16.48
CA LEU A 72 22.35 1.08 -16.04
C LEU A 72 23.42 0.33 -15.24
N GLN A 73 23.01 -0.68 -14.46
CA GLN A 73 23.95 -1.59 -13.80
C GLN A 73 24.66 -2.48 -14.82
N ASP A 74 23.94 -3.03 -15.78
CA ASP A 74 24.53 -3.87 -16.84
C ASP A 74 25.60 -3.07 -17.60
N ALA A 75 25.31 -1.83 -17.99
CA ALA A 75 26.29 -0.96 -18.66
C ALA A 75 27.53 -0.69 -17.79
N LEU A 76 27.34 -0.49 -16.47
CA LEU A 76 28.44 -0.28 -15.53
C LEU A 76 29.29 -1.55 -15.36
N GLU A 77 28.65 -2.71 -15.23
CA GLU A 77 29.29 -4.02 -15.07
C GLU A 77 30.05 -4.44 -16.33
N LEU A 78 29.52 -4.10 -17.50
CA LEU A 78 30.17 -4.29 -18.79
C LEU A 78 31.27 -3.25 -19.08
N GLY A 79 31.42 -2.23 -18.23
CA GLY A 79 32.42 -1.17 -18.39
C GLY A 79 32.14 -0.23 -19.57
N ILE A 80 30.90 -0.21 -20.07
CA ILE A 80 30.46 0.63 -21.20
C ILE A 80 29.59 1.81 -20.77
N ALA A 81 29.34 1.96 -19.46
CA ALA A 81 28.54 3.05 -18.93
C ALA A 81 29.19 4.42 -19.19
N THR A 82 28.36 5.33 -19.68
CA THR A 82 28.69 6.75 -19.81
C THR A 82 28.62 7.46 -18.46
N GLU A 83 29.25 8.62 -18.34
CA GLU A 83 29.18 9.45 -17.12
C GLU A 83 27.72 9.80 -16.75
N ASP A 84 26.88 10.05 -17.76
CA ASP A 84 25.44 10.32 -17.58
C ASP A 84 24.69 9.11 -17.02
N GLU A 85 25.00 7.89 -17.49
CA GLU A 85 24.40 6.66 -16.99
C GLU A 85 24.84 6.36 -15.55
N ILE A 86 26.10 6.65 -15.20
CA ILE A 86 26.61 6.51 -13.83
C ILE A 86 25.90 7.51 -12.90
N ALA A 87 25.73 8.76 -13.34
CA ALA A 87 24.98 9.77 -12.59
C ALA A 87 23.51 9.37 -12.40
N ALA A 88 22.85 8.90 -13.46
CA ALA A 88 21.48 8.40 -13.40
C ALA A 88 21.36 7.19 -12.48
N LEU A 89 22.29 6.23 -12.54
CA LEU A 89 22.30 5.05 -11.68
C LEU A 89 22.38 5.43 -10.19
N ASN A 90 23.24 6.39 -9.85
CA ASN A 90 23.35 6.90 -8.48
C ASN A 90 22.07 7.59 -8.04
N ALA A 91 21.47 8.44 -8.88
CA ALA A 91 20.20 9.10 -8.58
C ALA A 91 19.06 8.10 -8.34
N TRP A 92 18.92 7.07 -9.18
CA TRP A 92 17.92 6.02 -9.01
C TRP A 92 18.15 5.17 -7.75
N LYS A 93 19.40 4.84 -7.42
CA LYS A 93 19.74 4.15 -6.16
C LYS A 93 19.36 5.00 -4.95
N HIS A 94 19.66 6.30 -4.95
CA HIS A 94 19.24 7.23 -3.91
C HIS A 94 17.72 7.30 -3.80
N TYR A 95 17.01 7.44 -4.92
CA TYR A 95 15.55 7.45 -4.96
C TYR A 95 14.96 6.16 -4.37
N ARG A 96 15.46 4.99 -4.77
CA ARG A 96 15.00 3.68 -4.26
C ARG A 96 15.21 3.54 -2.76
N VAL A 97 16.36 3.99 -2.24
CA VAL A 97 16.66 3.98 -0.79
C VAL A 97 15.77 4.98 -0.04
N ALA A 98 15.59 6.19 -0.56
CA ALA A 98 14.72 7.19 0.04
C ALA A 98 13.26 6.70 0.08
N LEU A 99 12.77 6.17 -1.04
CA LEU A 99 11.46 5.54 -1.14
C LEU A 99 11.31 4.36 -0.19
N ASN A 100 12.38 3.59 0.05
CA ASN A 100 12.36 2.52 1.03
C ASN A 100 12.30 3.01 2.49
N ARG A 101 12.91 4.17 2.77
CA ARG A 101 12.97 4.79 4.11
C ARG A 101 11.78 5.68 4.44
N LEU A 102 10.96 6.05 3.45
CA LEU A 102 9.63 6.64 3.67
C LEU A 102 8.73 5.56 4.27
N ASP A 103 9.02 5.20 5.53
CA ASP A 103 8.19 4.34 6.34
C ASP A 103 6.92 5.12 6.65
N ILE A 104 5.80 4.61 6.13
CA ILE A 104 4.49 5.16 6.42
C ILE A 104 4.05 4.39 7.65
N ALA A 105 4.54 4.84 8.81
CA ALA A 105 3.96 4.51 10.10
C ALA A 105 2.54 5.09 10.20
#